data_AF-A0A9E6EKB4-F1
#
_entry.id   AF-A0A9E6EKB4-F1
#
_cell.length_a   1.000
_cell.length_b   1.000
_cell.length_c   1.000
_cell.angle_alpha   90.00
_cell.angle_beta   90.00
_cell.angle_gamma   90.00
#
_symmetry.space_group_name_H-M   'P 1'
#
loop_
_entity.id
_entity.type
_entity.pdbx_description
1 polymer ?
#
loop_
_entity_poly.entity_id
_entity_poly.type
_entity_poly.pdbx_seq_one_letter_code
_entity_poly.pdbx_strand_id
1 'polypeptide(L)'
;FPGDLHRDHQLVFHSALVAARPGSAGFPRRLYAYETLSETNWNAPQLTPGFIPNHFVDISGTLEDKLDAFALFRSQVRPPPHERSLETLRALAVLRGATVGLAAAEAFVTIRTVA
;
A
#
# COMPACT_ATOMS: atom_id res chain seq x y z
N PHE A 1 2.61 5.08 6.20
CA PHE A 1 3.61 5.98 5.56
C PHE A 1 3.37 7.40 6.08
N PRO A 2 4.38 8.28 6.23
CA PRO A 2 4.16 9.61 6.82
C PRO A 2 3.17 10.48 6.03
N GLY A 3 3.06 10.29 4.71
CA GLY A 3 2.08 10.95 3.84
C GLY A 3 0.76 10.21 3.69
N ASP A 4 0.35 9.42 4.66
CA ASP A 4 -1.00 8.83 4.72
C ASP A 4 -1.90 9.73 5.57
N LEU A 5 -3.14 10.01 5.15
CA LEU A 5 -4.03 10.93 5.87
C LEU A 5 -4.38 10.45 7.29
N HIS A 6 -4.44 9.13 7.49
CA HIS A 6 -4.87 8.56 8.76
C HIS A 6 -3.71 8.55 9.77
N ARG A 7 -3.88 9.27 10.88
CA ARG A 7 -2.81 9.46 11.88
C ARG A 7 -2.30 8.14 12.46
N ASP A 8 -3.17 7.15 12.62
CA ASP A 8 -2.76 5.82 13.11
C ASP A 8 -1.79 5.13 12.15
N HIS A 9 -1.96 5.28 10.83
CA HIS A 9 -1.02 4.73 9.86
C HIS A 9 0.36 5.40 9.94
N GLN A 10 0.39 6.69 10.28
CA GLN A 10 1.64 7.42 10.50
C GLN A 10 2.33 6.93 11.79
N LEU A 11 1.57 6.78 12.89
CA LEU A 11 2.10 6.29 14.16
C LEU A 11 2.62 4.85 14.05
N VAL A 12 1.87 3.96 13.41
CA VAL A 12 2.29 2.58 13.14
C VAL A 12 3.55 2.56 12.28
N PHE A 13 3.63 3.41 11.26
CA PHE A 13 4.85 3.53 10.45
C PHE A 13 6.07 3.91 11.30
N HIS A 14 5.97 4.93 12.16
CA HIS A 14 7.08 5.34 13.01
C HIS A 14 7.46 4.26 14.03
N SER A 15 6.48 3.62 14.67
CA SER A 15 6.72 2.49 15.58
C SER A 15 7.40 1.32 14.88
N ALA A 16 6.97 0.99 13.65
CA ALA A 16 7.58 -0.06 12.84
C ALA A 16 9.05 0.25 12.51
N LEU A 17 9.40 1.52 12.20
CA LEU A 17 10.79 1.91 11.98
C LEU A 17 11.65 1.76 13.22
N VAL A 18 11.12 2.11 14.40
CA VAL A 18 11.82 1.94 15.68
C VAL A 18 12.06 0.47 15.99
N ALA A 19 11.07 -0.39 15.76
CA ALA A 19 11.17 -1.84 15.93
C ALA A 19 12.13 -2.48 14.92
N ALA A 20 12.14 -1.96 13.69
CA ALA A 20 12.99 -2.45 12.62
C ALA A 20 14.42 -1.92 12.65
N ARG A 21 14.88 -1.24 13.71
CA ARG A 21 16.24 -0.67 13.73
C ARG A 21 17.32 -1.75 13.51
N PRO A 22 18.36 -1.46 12.69
CA PRO A 22 19.45 -2.39 12.46
C PRO A 22 20.39 -2.31 13.66
N GLY A 23 20.11 -3.10 14.69
CA GLY A 23 20.88 -3.10 15.93
C GLY A 23 20.81 -4.41 16.72
N SER A 24 19.82 -5.26 16.44
CA SER A 24 19.72 -6.62 16.96
C SER A 24 20.06 -7.66 15.90
N ALA A 25 20.50 -8.84 16.33
CA ALA A 25 20.54 -10.00 15.45
C ALA A 25 19.12 -10.28 14.93
N GLY A 26 18.96 -10.40 13.61
CA GLY A 26 17.67 -10.72 12.98
C GLY A 26 16.79 -9.53 12.59
N PHE A 27 17.32 -8.30 12.53
CA PHE A 27 16.54 -7.15 12.03
C PHE A 27 16.04 -7.37 10.59
N PRO A 28 14.89 -6.79 10.18
CA PRO A 28 14.37 -6.94 8.83
C PRO A 28 15.26 -6.24 7.81
N ARG A 29 15.71 -7.02 6.82
CA ARG A 29 16.57 -6.55 5.72
C ARG A 29 15.83 -5.76 4.66
N ARG A 30 14.51 -5.95 4.54
CA ARG A 30 13.68 -5.29 3.53
C ARG A 30 12.48 -4.66 4.21
N LEU A 31 12.33 -3.35 4.06
CA LEU A 31 11.25 -2.55 4.62
C LEU A 31 10.56 -1.79 3.50
N TYR A 32 9.25 -2.01 3.40
CA TYR A 32 8.40 -1.41 2.39
C TYR A 32 7.20 -0.73 3.06
N ALA A 33 6.68 0.31 2.45
CA ALA A 33 5.39 0.90 2.80
C ALA A 33 4.42 0.70 1.63
N TYR A 34 3.20 0.25 1.94
CA TYR A 34 2.15 0.03 0.95
C TYR A 34 1.22 1.24 0.82
N GLU A 35 0.48 1.29 -0.28
CA GLU A 35 -0.58 2.26 -0.55
C GLU A 35 -1.88 1.85 0.13
N THR A 36 -2.53 2.75 0.88
CA THR A 36 -3.84 2.50 1.47
C THR A 36 -4.91 3.32 0.75
N LEU A 37 -5.84 2.64 0.08
CA LEU A 37 -7.03 3.30 -0.48
C LEU A 37 -7.84 3.98 0.61
N SER A 38 -8.51 5.07 0.24
CA SER A 38 -9.21 6.04 1.10
C SER A 38 -8.35 6.88 2.03
N GLU A 39 -7.02 6.70 2.05
CA GLU A 39 -6.15 7.48 2.95
C GLU A 39 -4.94 8.07 2.23
N THR A 40 -4.17 7.24 1.51
CA THR A 40 -2.96 7.68 0.79
C THR A 40 -3.30 8.65 -0.36
N ASN A 41 -4.44 8.44 -1.01
CA ASN A 41 -4.85 9.20 -2.20
C ASN A 41 -5.44 10.57 -1.87
N TRP A 42 -5.97 10.73 -0.65
CA TRP A 42 -6.57 11.98 -0.15
C TRP A 42 -5.56 12.88 0.55
N ASN A 43 -4.30 12.44 0.65
CA ASN A 43 -3.24 13.27 1.16
C ASN A 43 -3.02 14.51 0.26
N ALA A 44 -2.43 15.57 0.82
CA ALA A 44 -1.99 16.76 0.10
C ALA A 44 -0.48 16.66 -0.22
N PRO A 45 -0.09 16.07 -1.37
CA PRO A 45 1.32 15.79 -1.68
C PRO A 45 2.17 17.04 -1.90
N GLN A 46 1.56 18.22 -2.08
CA GLN A 46 2.28 19.50 -2.15
C GLN A 46 2.68 20.01 -0.77
N LEU A 47 2.02 19.54 0.29
CA LEU A 47 2.26 19.95 1.68
C LEU A 47 2.98 18.88 2.49
N THR A 48 2.88 17.61 2.09
CA THR A 48 3.52 16.47 2.75
C THR A 48 4.08 15.51 1.70
N PRO A 49 5.04 14.62 2.03
CA PRO A 49 5.59 13.68 1.06
C PRO A 49 4.48 12.83 0.42
N GLY A 50 4.39 12.84 -0.91
CA GLY A 50 3.47 11.98 -1.65
C GLY A 50 3.91 10.51 -1.66
N PHE A 51 2.97 9.61 -1.96
CA PHE A 51 3.29 8.21 -2.22
C PHE A 51 3.83 8.04 -3.64
N ILE A 52 5.14 7.74 -3.75
CA ILE A 52 5.84 7.58 -5.03
C ILE A 52 6.39 6.16 -5.08
N PRO A 53 5.64 5.17 -5.62
CA PRO A 53 6.05 3.78 -5.58
C PRO A 53 7.27 3.53 -6.45
N ASN A 54 8.17 2.67 -5.95
CA ASN A 54 9.39 2.25 -6.64
C ASN A 54 9.61 0.73 -6.59
N HIS A 55 8.68 0.00 -5.98
CA HIS A 55 8.69 -1.45 -5.92
C HIS A 55 7.29 -1.96 -6.24
N PHE A 56 7.20 -2.91 -7.16
CA PHE A 56 5.93 -3.43 -7.66
C PHE A 56 5.95 -4.95 -7.59
N VAL A 57 4.85 -5.53 -7.14
CA VAL A 57 4.67 -6.98 -7.03
C VAL A 57 3.57 -7.38 -7.99
N ASP A 58 3.87 -8.30 -8.90
CA ASP A 58 2.86 -8.91 -9.78
C ASP A 58 1.86 -9.70 -8.94
N ILE A 59 0.60 -9.30 -9.02
CA ILE A 59 -0.52 -9.98 -8.35
C ILE A 59 -1.55 -10.48 -9.37
N SER A 60 -1.19 -10.59 -10.65
CA SER A 60 -2.11 -11.03 -11.71
C SER A 60 -2.72 -12.40 -11.42
N GLY A 61 -1.95 -13.30 -10.79
CA GLY A 61 -2.42 -14.62 -10.38
C GLY A 61 -3.20 -14.67 -9.06
N THR A 62 -3.21 -13.60 -8.25
CA THR A 62 -3.80 -13.57 -6.90
C THR A 62 -4.74 -12.38 -6.68
N LEU A 63 -5.12 -11.67 -7.75
CA LEU A 63 -5.96 -10.49 -7.67
C LEU A 63 -7.36 -10.82 -7.13
N GLU A 64 -7.94 -11.95 -7.54
CA GLU A 64 -9.24 -12.38 -7.03
C GLU A 64 -9.19 -12.69 -5.53
N ASP A 65 -8.17 -13.42 -5.07
CA ASP A 65 -7.98 -13.73 -3.65
C ASP A 65 -7.90 -12.45 -2.79
N LYS A 66 -7.22 -11.41 -3.29
CA LYS A 66 -7.17 -10.09 -2.64
C LYS A 66 -8.55 -9.45 -2.53
N LEU A 67 -9.34 -9.50 -3.59
CA LEU A 67 -10.68 -8.90 -3.61
C LEU A 67 -11.64 -9.68 -2.72
N ASP A 68 -11.57 -11.00 -2.73
CA ASP A 68 -12.36 -11.88 -1.86
C ASP A 68 -11.99 -11.64 -0.38
N ALA A 69 -10.70 -11.52 -0.06
CA ALA A 69 -10.24 -11.17 1.27
C ALA A 69 -10.79 -9.82 1.73
N PHE A 70 -10.81 -8.80 0.86
CA PHE A 70 -11.41 -7.50 1.21
C PHE A 70 -12.93 -7.58 1.38
N ALA A 71 -13.62 -8.39 0.57
CA ALA A 71 -15.07 -8.57 0.64
C ALA A 71 -15.55 -9.15 1.99
N LEU A 72 -14.67 -9.82 2.74
CA LEU A 72 -14.97 -10.29 4.10
C LEU A 72 -15.22 -9.13 5.08
N PHE A 73 -14.65 -7.96 4.86
CA PHE A 73 -14.85 -6.76 5.68
C PHE A 73 -16.17 -6.05 5.30
N ARG A 74 -17.30 -6.75 5.40
CA ARG A 74 -18.62 -6.32 4.86
C ARG A 74 -19.02 -4.90 5.24
N SER A 75 -18.71 -4.43 6.45
CA SER A 75 -19.04 -3.07 6.91
C SER A 75 -18.19 -1.97 6.26
N GLN A 76 -17.04 -2.34 5.69
CA GLN A 76 -16.08 -1.44 5.04
C GLN A 76 -16.25 -1.39 3.52
N VAL A 77 -16.84 -2.43 2.93
CA VAL A 77 -17.13 -2.47 1.49
C VAL A 77 -18.18 -1.41 1.15
N ARG A 78 -17.90 -0.59 0.14
CA ARG A 78 -18.79 0.46 -0.35
C ARG A 78 -19.15 0.24 -1.82
N PRO A 79 -20.32 0.70 -2.28
CA PRO A 79 -20.64 0.67 -3.70
C PRO A 79 -19.72 1.62 -4.50
N PRO A 80 -19.44 1.34 -5.78
CA PRO A 80 -18.80 2.31 -6.68
C PRO A 80 -19.56 3.65 -6.70
N PRO A 81 -18.88 4.79 -6.90
CA PRO A 81 -17.46 4.95 -7.26
C PRO A 81 -16.53 5.09 -6.04
N HIS A 82 -16.91 4.61 -4.86
CA HIS A 82 -16.09 4.78 -3.66
C HIS A 82 -14.77 3.99 -3.76
N GLU A 83 -13.68 4.54 -3.21
CA GLU A 83 -12.34 3.93 -3.18
C GLU A 83 -12.24 2.58 -2.45
N ARG A 84 -13.29 2.20 -1.71
CA ARG A 84 -13.41 0.92 -0.98
C ARG A 84 -14.41 -0.01 -1.67
N SER A 85 -14.69 0.24 -2.95
CA SER A 85 -15.41 -0.70 -3.80
C SER A 85 -14.43 -1.72 -4.37
N LEU A 86 -14.91 -2.94 -4.59
CA LEU A 86 -14.13 -4.00 -5.25
C LEU A 86 -13.68 -3.59 -6.65
N GLU A 87 -14.51 -2.80 -7.34
CA GLU A 87 -14.19 -2.24 -8.66
C GLU A 87 -13.00 -1.28 -8.59
N THR A 88 -12.99 -0.33 -7.64
CA THR A 88 -11.87 0.61 -7.50
C THR A 88 -10.58 -0.09 -7.04
N LEU A 89 -10.68 -1.08 -6.15
CA LEU A 89 -9.54 -1.92 -5.73
C LEU A 89 -8.91 -2.64 -6.93
N ARG A 90 -9.75 -3.23 -7.80
CA ARG A 90 -9.31 -3.86 -9.05
C ARG A 90 -8.68 -2.84 -10.00
N ALA A 91 -9.34 -1.70 -10.20
CA ALA A 91 -8.87 -0.64 -11.09
C ALA A 91 -7.49 -0.12 -10.66
N LEU A 92 -7.27 0.08 -9.36
CA LEU A 92 -5.96 0.47 -8.84
C LEU A 92 -4.90 -0.58 -9.15
N ALA A 93 -5.18 -1.87 -8.89
CA ALA A 93 -4.24 -2.94 -9.18
C ALA A 93 -3.87 -3.01 -10.67
N VAL A 94 -4.86 -2.86 -11.57
CA VAL A 94 -4.65 -2.80 -13.02
C VAL A 94 -3.82 -1.57 -13.40
N LEU A 95 -4.13 -0.39 -12.86
CA LEU A 95 -3.38 0.83 -13.14
C LEU A 95 -1.91 0.70 -12.70
N ARG A 96 -1.66 0.18 -11.49
CA ARG A 96 -0.30 -0.06 -11.00
C ARG A 96 0.42 -1.08 -11.87
N GLY A 97 -0.24 -2.18 -12.26
CA GLY A 97 0.33 -3.15 -13.19
C GLY A 97 0.71 -2.52 -14.53
N ALA A 98 -0.22 -1.77 -15.15
CA ALA A 98 -0.02 -1.13 -16.44
C ALA A 98 1.18 -0.16 -16.43
N THR A 99 1.42 0.54 -15.31
CA THR A 99 2.58 1.45 -15.19
C THR A 99 3.93 0.75 -15.24
N VAL A 100 3.98 -0.57 -15.07
CA VAL A 100 5.20 -1.39 -15.09
C VAL A 100 5.12 -2.60 -16.03
N GLY A 101 4.14 -2.63 -16.93
CA GLY A 101 4.00 -3.70 -17.93
C GLY A 101 3.45 -5.03 -17.41
N LEU A 102 2.70 -5.01 -16.30
CA LEU A 102 2.02 -6.17 -15.71
C LEU A 102 0.50 -6.06 -15.86
N ALA A 103 -0.23 -7.17 -15.80
CA ALA A 103 -1.71 -7.14 -15.87
C ALA A 103 -2.34 -6.58 -14.59
N ALA A 104 -1.76 -6.88 -13.43
CA ALA A 104 -2.10 -6.27 -12.15
C ALA A 104 -0.89 -6.25 -11.20
N ALA A 105 -0.73 -5.18 -10.42
CA ALA A 105 0.33 -5.09 -9.43
C ALA A 105 -0.10 -4.39 -8.15
N GLU A 106 0.56 -4.74 -7.05
CA GLU A 106 0.61 -3.90 -5.85
C GLU A 106 1.87 -3.04 -5.86
N ALA A 107 1.73 -1.80 -5.41
CA ALA A 107 2.78 -0.82 -5.44
C ALA A 107 3.24 -0.47 -4.01
N PHE A 108 4.55 -0.32 -3.85
CA PHE A 108 5.20 -0.07 -2.57
C PHE A 108 6.30 0.98 -2.72
N VAL A 109 6.59 1.65 -1.61
CA VAL A 109 7.78 2.47 -1.44
C VAL A 109 8.81 1.67 -0.66
N THR A 110 10.00 1.49 -1.23
CA THR A 110 11.16 0.93 -0.53
C THR A 110 11.69 1.95 0.48
N ILE A 111 11.64 1.59 1.77
CA ILE A 111 12.14 2.42 2.86
C ILE A 111 13.59 2.09 3.19
N ARG A 112 13.92 0.80 3.24
CA ARG A 112 15.30 0.33 3.46
C ARG A 112 15.48 -1.08 2.92
N THR A 113 16.61 -1.29 2.26
CA THR A 113 17.12 -2.61 1.89
C THR A 113 18.54 -2.78 2.39
N VAL A 114 18.87 -3.96 2.91
CA VAL A 114 20.23 -4.35 3.32
C VAL A 114 20.58 -5.65 2.61
N ALA A 115 21.54 -5.58 1.69
CA ALA A 115 22.06 -6.73 0.95
C ALA A 115 22.88 -7.65 1.86
#